data_AF-A0A7C1XUD0-F1
#
_entry.id   AF-A0A7C1XUD0-F1
#
_cell.length_a   1.000
_cell.length_b   1.000
_cell.length_c   1.000
_cell.angle_alpha   90.00
_cell.angle_beta   90.00
_cell.angle_gamma   90.00
#
_symmetry.space_group_name_H-M   'P 1'
#
loop_
_entity.id
_entity.type
_entity.pdbx_description
1 polymer ?
#
loop_
_entity_poly.entity_id
_entity_poly.type
_entity_poly.pdbx_seq_one_letter_code
_entity_poly.pdbx_strand_id
1 'polypeptide(L)'
;MYIRSLITRSPPVSTLVSIFFLITGGTLVLPQVQAEQSFKPEAHEVFVQALADKAQQKNALVSVVYDLKQWEVNGQKPPRHQKLLIDKQAVTLRDDGYDGDKKSGDGIFSAFIEFDFDALVLRHRRIQELENKLGKEAMPSRFENRQLVGRVEIMSSNSLFPVITPFFPEEELQNELSREIFSGEQLALATNMSIMTGDKLSAAIELGKPIPLFPFGIAAAIDDEKSLLIRHPAVVQDPSRTFNVCTGMGNPDGVWTFKHLVTEMANTAQTGVTPEEFVRMWLSQWETSQIVNNWTVEGRTADIRTKIIDPWEAASGGPENPLDLDKAPVQLMAIVNRVDLRENLAYGGGSAGEGRFVFRVMDQGCHAWPFTIIFEYGIEKKSCSAVKSWGQSWADLSGMALGSVAYNAALEDITESFVQANAAPAKPNGSALNQLRTNENFLNNPWELREFVIAGAGWNQHFLKPNAVALTPDTSLNNTPILNSYFASGIGGVPLRFPTIADPFRGGASTVPSSGFFWKAPGIPSTLAEAETRQKFSLETCNGCHAGETGTSFTHIKPGHPHEDLPANLSGFMTGIDVTDPAPPPGITIIRHFNDLERRSSDLDGLVNSSCLALLAKPALEAPH
;
A
#
# COMPACT_ATOMS: atom_id res chain seq x y z
N MET A 1 20.71 55.52 -38.76
CA MET A 1 19.85 55.39 -39.96
C MET A 1 20.16 54.05 -40.59
N TYR A 2 19.26 53.10 -40.86
CA TYR A 2 17.82 52.94 -40.65
C TYR A 2 17.55 51.46 -41.05
N ILE A 3 17.04 50.65 -40.11
CA ILE A 3 15.91 49.69 -40.25
C ILE A 3 15.98 48.38 -41.10
N ARG A 4 15.54 47.28 -40.42
CA ARG A 4 14.88 45.99 -40.81
C ARG A 4 15.74 44.86 -41.44
N SER A 5 15.55 43.55 -41.15
CA SER A 5 14.43 42.79 -40.55
C SER A 5 14.88 41.53 -39.77
N LEU A 6 14.00 41.06 -38.88
CA LEU A 6 14.07 39.90 -37.98
C LEU A 6 13.57 38.57 -38.61
N ILE A 7 13.72 37.50 -37.78
CA ILE A 7 13.13 36.13 -37.80
C ILE A 7 14.05 35.12 -38.54
N THR A 8 14.67 34.09 -37.93
CA THR A 8 14.12 33.01 -37.07
C THR A 8 15.19 32.26 -36.21
N ARG A 9 14.76 31.88 -34.98
CA ARG A 9 15.11 30.68 -34.16
C ARG A 9 16.45 30.64 -33.37
N SER A 10 16.32 30.66 -32.04
CA SER A 10 17.34 30.30 -31.04
C SER A 10 16.94 29.02 -30.27
N PRO A 11 17.90 28.16 -29.84
CA PRO A 11 17.69 27.00 -28.97
C PRO A 11 17.75 27.38 -27.46
N PRO A 12 17.43 26.47 -26.52
CA PRO A 12 16.95 26.81 -25.18
C PRO A 12 18.06 27.15 -24.18
N VAL A 13 17.69 27.97 -23.19
CA VAL A 13 18.52 28.47 -22.10
C VAL A 13 18.70 27.39 -21.04
N SER A 14 19.89 26.79 -20.97
CA SER A 14 20.34 26.00 -19.81
C SER A 14 21.82 26.25 -19.51
N THR A 15 22.24 27.51 -19.44
CA THR A 15 23.54 27.88 -18.85
C THR A 15 23.49 29.38 -18.57
N LEU A 16 23.34 29.77 -17.30
CA LEU A 16 23.72 31.08 -16.70
C LEU A 16 23.00 31.26 -15.34
N VAL A 17 23.32 30.40 -14.37
CA VAL A 17 23.20 30.75 -12.95
C VAL A 17 24.43 30.20 -12.23
N SER A 18 25.55 30.83 -12.51
CA SER A 18 26.76 30.79 -11.70
C SER A 18 27.52 32.06 -12.06
N ILE A 19 28.02 32.77 -11.04
CA ILE A 19 28.62 34.12 -11.11
C ILE A 19 27.57 35.24 -10.96
N PHE A 20 27.13 35.49 -9.73
CA PHE A 20 27.19 36.78 -9.03
C PHE A 20 26.55 36.60 -7.64
N PHE A 21 27.03 37.36 -6.64
CA PHE A 21 26.58 37.48 -5.23
C PHE A 21 27.45 36.80 -4.16
N LEU A 22 28.59 37.46 -3.93
CA LEU A 22 29.14 37.70 -2.60
C LEU A 22 28.66 39.09 -2.13
N ILE A 23 28.45 39.24 -0.81
CA ILE A 23 28.19 40.48 -0.05
C ILE A 23 26.71 40.87 0.12
N THR A 24 26.07 40.31 1.15
CA THR A 24 25.36 41.01 2.26
C THR A 24 24.70 39.96 3.17
N GLY A 25 24.92 40.04 4.48
CA GLY A 25 24.49 39.05 5.47
C GLY A 25 22.98 39.06 5.75
N GLY A 26 22.20 38.48 4.84
CA GLY A 26 20.79 38.16 5.05
C GLY A 26 20.56 36.66 5.02
N THR A 27 19.86 36.14 6.03
CA THR A 27 19.40 34.74 6.08
C THR A 27 18.43 34.51 4.92
N LEU A 28 18.89 33.82 3.87
CA LEU A 28 18.05 33.40 2.76
C LEU A 28 17.28 32.15 3.19
N VAL A 29 16.02 32.32 3.61
CA VAL A 29 15.07 31.21 3.62
C VAL A 29 14.78 30.90 2.15
N LEU A 30 15.47 29.89 1.60
CA LEU A 30 15.11 29.34 0.30
C LEU A 30 13.72 28.72 0.43
N PRO A 31 12.72 29.15 -0.36
CA PRO A 31 11.46 28.43 -0.42
C PRO A 31 11.77 27.03 -0.94
N GLN A 32 11.27 26.02 -0.23
CA GLN A 32 11.40 24.63 -0.64
C GLN A 32 10.84 24.49 -2.06
N VAL A 33 11.71 24.18 -3.02
CA VAL A 33 11.27 23.49 -4.23
C VAL A 33 11.23 22.01 -3.87
N GLN A 34 10.30 21.64 -2.98
CA GLN A 34 9.64 20.36 -3.17
C GLN A 34 8.91 20.53 -4.50
N ALA A 35 9.19 19.67 -5.49
CA ALA A 35 8.25 19.52 -6.58
C ALA A 35 6.88 19.32 -5.91
N GLU A 36 5.91 20.22 -6.17
CA GLU A 36 4.55 20.09 -5.66
C GLU A 36 4.04 18.71 -6.10
N GLN A 37 4.13 17.71 -5.22
CA GLN A 37 3.19 16.61 -5.27
C GLN A 37 1.85 17.29 -5.01
N SER A 38 1.02 17.40 -6.05
CA SER A 38 -0.33 17.90 -5.91
C SER A 38 -1.02 17.08 -4.82
N PHE A 39 -1.37 17.72 -3.71
CA PHE A 39 -2.08 17.07 -2.62
C PHE A 39 -3.35 16.40 -3.19
N LYS A 40 -3.53 15.10 -2.92
CA LYS A 40 -4.66 14.31 -3.38
C LYS A 40 -5.60 14.10 -2.19
N PRO A 41 -6.69 14.87 -2.05
CA PRO A 41 -7.59 14.74 -0.90
C PRO A 41 -8.35 13.41 -0.97
N GLU A 42 -8.62 12.83 0.19
CA GLU A 42 -9.49 11.67 0.31
C GLU A 42 -10.94 12.12 0.35
N ALA A 43 -11.77 11.53 -0.53
CA ALA A 43 -13.21 11.77 -0.50
C ALA A 43 -13.81 11.04 0.72
N HIS A 44 -14.57 11.78 1.52
CA HIS A 44 -15.30 11.22 2.66
C HIS A 44 -16.53 10.44 2.18
N GLU A 45 -17.31 11.03 1.28
CA GLU A 45 -18.50 10.40 0.68
C GLU A 45 -18.63 10.77 -0.79
N VAL A 46 -19.24 9.86 -1.56
CA VAL A 46 -19.53 10.07 -2.98
C VAL A 46 -20.98 9.69 -3.24
N PHE A 47 -21.74 10.58 -3.86
CA PHE A 47 -23.13 10.38 -4.23
C PHE A 47 -23.32 10.48 -5.73
N VAL A 48 -24.28 9.73 -6.25
CA VAL A 48 -24.79 9.88 -7.61
C VAL A 48 -26.30 10.04 -7.59
N GLN A 49 -26.82 10.97 -8.39
CA GLN A 49 -28.24 11.24 -8.51
C GLN A 49 -28.64 11.20 -9.98
N ALA A 50 -29.62 10.37 -10.33
CA ALA A 50 -30.18 10.35 -11.68
C ALA A 50 -30.95 11.65 -11.97
N LEU A 51 -30.79 12.17 -13.18
CA LEU A 51 -31.48 13.38 -13.63
C LEU A 51 -32.76 13.00 -14.38
N ALA A 52 -33.87 13.66 -14.04
CA ALA A 52 -35.15 13.48 -14.73
C ALA A 52 -35.07 13.88 -16.22
N ASP A 53 -34.33 14.96 -16.51
CA ASP A 53 -34.01 15.42 -17.86
C ASP A 53 -32.48 15.50 -18.02
N LYS A 54 -31.96 15.16 -19.21
CA LYS A 54 -30.51 15.25 -19.46
C LYS A 54 -30.03 16.69 -19.33
N ALA A 55 -29.23 16.99 -18.31
CA ALA A 55 -28.54 18.27 -18.18
C ALA A 55 -27.17 18.18 -18.87
N GLN A 56 -26.83 19.13 -19.73
CA GLN A 56 -25.55 19.14 -20.47
C GLN A 56 -25.27 17.80 -21.22
N GLN A 57 -26.32 17.13 -21.72
CA GLN A 57 -26.26 15.80 -22.35
C GLN A 57 -25.84 14.64 -21.42
N LYS A 58 -25.78 14.87 -20.11
CA LYS A 58 -25.44 13.91 -19.07
C LYS A 58 -26.68 13.39 -18.37
N ASN A 59 -26.62 12.18 -17.81
CA ASN A 59 -27.75 11.52 -17.14
C ASN A 59 -27.67 11.55 -15.59
N ALA A 60 -26.57 12.03 -15.01
CA ALA A 60 -26.38 12.05 -13.57
C ALA A 60 -25.70 13.32 -13.05
N LEU A 61 -25.99 13.67 -11.79
CA LEU A 61 -25.20 14.58 -10.96
C LEU A 61 -24.37 13.74 -9.98
N VAL A 62 -23.06 13.91 -9.98
CA VAL A 62 -22.18 13.40 -8.92
C VAL A 62 -21.92 14.51 -7.90
N SER A 63 -21.91 14.15 -6.62
CA SER A 63 -21.46 15.00 -5.52
C SER A 63 -20.41 14.26 -4.71
N VAL A 64 -19.28 14.91 -4.43
CA VAL A 64 -18.16 14.36 -3.68
C VAL A 64 -17.90 15.25 -2.47
N VAL A 65 -17.98 14.66 -1.28
CA VAL A 65 -17.79 15.35 -0.02
C VAL A 65 -16.32 15.21 0.40
N TYR A 66 -15.66 16.34 0.63
CA TYR A 66 -14.30 16.37 1.16
C TYR A 66 -14.26 17.05 2.54
N ASP A 67 -13.37 16.57 3.42
CA ASP A 67 -13.02 17.34 4.61
C ASP A 67 -12.05 18.46 4.22
N LEU A 68 -12.53 19.70 4.28
CA LEU A 68 -11.76 20.90 3.92
C LEU A 68 -10.49 21.06 4.77
N LYS A 69 -10.44 20.50 5.98
CA LYS A 69 -9.25 20.55 6.84
C LYS A 69 -8.07 19.82 6.24
N GLN A 70 -8.30 18.84 5.36
CA GLN A 70 -7.24 18.11 4.69
C GLN A 70 -6.28 19.03 3.93
N TRP A 71 -6.79 20.08 3.28
CA TRP A 71 -5.94 21.06 2.61
C TRP A 71 -5.20 21.95 3.61
N GLU A 72 -5.87 22.38 4.68
CA GLU A 72 -5.27 23.26 5.70
C GLU A 72 -4.07 22.59 6.38
N VAL A 73 -4.20 21.31 6.76
CA VAL A 73 -3.11 20.50 7.33
C VAL A 73 -1.93 20.38 6.36
N ASN A 74 -2.20 20.36 5.06
CA ASN A 74 -1.19 20.33 4.00
C ASN A 74 -0.68 21.73 3.59
N GLY A 75 -1.05 22.79 4.33
CA GLY A 75 -0.62 24.17 4.04
C GLY A 75 -1.24 24.75 2.76
N GLN A 76 -2.31 24.15 2.24
CA GLN A 76 -3.02 24.55 1.04
C GLN A 76 -4.39 25.12 1.36
N LYS A 77 -4.93 25.98 0.49
CA LYS A 77 -6.34 26.38 0.57
C LYS A 77 -7.19 25.41 -0.24
N PRO A 78 -8.39 25.03 0.23
CA PRO A 78 -9.29 24.22 -0.58
C PRO A 78 -9.58 24.88 -1.93
N PRO A 79 -9.47 24.14 -3.05
CA PRO A 79 -9.75 24.66 -4.37
C PRO A 79 -11.25 24.88 -4.56
N ARG A 80 -11.61 25.68 -5.58
CA ARG A 80 -13.02 25.79 -6.04
C ARG A 80 -13.38 24.79 -7.13
N HIS A 81 -12.37 24.19 -7.75
CA HIS A 81 -12.51 23.21 -8.81
C HIS A 81 -11.53 22.07 -8.58
N GLN A 82 -12.03 20.85 -8.62
CA GLN A 82 -11.22 19.65 -8.53
C GLN A 82 -11.35 18.86 -9.83
N LYS A 83 -10.23 18.59 -10.49
CA LYS A 83 -10.21 17.76 -11.70
C LYS A 83 -10.01 16.31 -11.32
N LEU A 84 -10.85 15.45 -11.88
CA LEU A 84 -10.76 14.01 -11.79
C LEU A 84 -10.64 13.38 -13.18
N LEU A 85 -9.95 12.26 -13.27
CA LEU A 85 -9.93 11.36 -14.43
C LEU A 85 -10.72 10.10 -14.08
N ILE A 86 -11.98 10.06 -14.51
CA ILE A 86 -12.87 8.90 -14.35
C ILE A 86 -12.98 8.24 -15.72
N ASP A 87 -12.47 7.01 -15.85
CA ASP A 87 -12.47 6.25 -17.12
C ASP A 87 -11.95 7.03 -18.34
N LYS A 88 -10.82 7.72 -18.16
CA LYS A 88 -10.16 8.58 -19.16
C LYS A 88 -10.96 9.83 -19.54
N GLN A 89 -12.10 10.08 -18.89
CA GLN A 89 -12.84 11.34 -19.02
C GLN A 89 -12.41 12.29 -17.91
N ALA A 90 -12.03 13.50 -18.32
CA ALA A 90 -11.79 14.59 -17.37
C ALA A 90 -13.14 15.12 -16.87
N VAL A 91 -13.39 14.99 -15.58
CA VAL A 91 -14.52 15.57 -14.88
C VAL A 91 -14.00 16.71 -14.01
N THR A 92 -14.60 17.89 -14.13
CA THR A 92 -14.28 19.01 -13.22
C THR A 92 -15.40 19.11 -12.21
N LEU A 93 -15.13 18.69 -10.98
CA LEU A 93 -16.02 18.92 -9.86
C LEU A 93 -15.90 20.38 -9.39
N ARG A 94 -17.00 20.96 -8.92
CA ARG A 94 -17.10 22.39 -8.55
C ARG A 94 -17.67 22.57 -7.14
N ASP A 95 -17.14 23.57 -6.43
CA ASP A 95 -17.61 24.05 -5.12
C ASP A 95 -17.75 25.60 -5.16
N ASP A 96 -18.37 26.10 -6.23
CA ASP A 96 -18.48 27.53 -6.58
C ASP A 96 -19.91 28.06 -6.76
N GLY A 97 -20.93 27.22 -6.52
CA GLY A 97 -22.36 27.53 -6.61
C GLY A 97 -22.95 27.45 -8.02
N TYR A 98 -22.23 26.87 -8.99
CA TYR A 98 -22.67 26.75 -10.39
C TYR A 98 -22.67 25.31 -10.90
N ASP A 99 -23.37 25.08 -12.02
CA ASP A 99 -23.36 23.82 -12.78
C ASP A 99 -23.60 22.55 -11.94
N GLY A 100 -24.59 22.61 -11.05
CA GLY A 100 -25.01 21.50 -10.20
C GLY A 100 -24.49 21.57 -8.77
N ASP A 101 -23.51 22.42 -8.48
CA ASP A 101 -23.17 22.77 -7.11
C ASP A 101 -24.23 23.71 -6.50
N LYS A 102 -24.69 23.36 -5.30
CA LYS A 102 -25.78 24.09 -4.61
C LYS A 102 -25.26 25.25 -3.76
N LYS A 103 -24.08 25.12 -3.17
CA LYS A 103 -23.59 26.07 -2.18
C LYS A 103 -22.08 26.16 -2.25
N SER A 104 -21.61 27.33 -2.67
CA SER A 104 -20.18 27.60 -2.78
C SER A 104 -19.47 27.52 -1.42
N GLY A 105 -18.43 26.69 -1.35
CA GLY A 105 -17.45 26.63 -0.26
C GLY A 105 -17.84 25.75 0.90
N ASP A 106 -18.75 24.80 0.68
CA ASP A 106 -19.20 23.89 1.71
C ASP A 106 -18.48 22.54 1.68
N GLY A 107 -17.57 22.33 0.72
CA GLY A 107 -16.81 21.10 0.56
C GLY A 107 -17.55 19.98 -0.17
N ILE A 108 -18.73 20.27 -0.75
CA ILE A 108 -19.50 19.35 -1.58
C ILE A 108 -19.25 19.68 -3.06
N PHE A 109 -18.26 19.00 -3.64
CA PHE A 109 -17.90 19.23 -5.03
C PHE A 109 -18.81 18.46 -5.97
N SER A 110 -19.45 19.13 -6.93
CA SER A 110 -20.43 18.49 -7.82
C SER A 110 -20.11 18.63 -9.31
N ALA A 111 -20.58 17.69 -10.13
CA ALA A 111 -20.51 17.78 -11.59
C ALA A 111 -21.59 16.93 -12.29
N PHE A 112 -21.97 17.34 -13.51
CA PHE A 112 -22.78 16.50 -14.40
C PHE A 112 -21.92 15.46 -15.11
N ILE A 113 -22.31 14.18 -15.04
CA ILE A 113 -21.56 13.05 -15.61
C ILE A 113 -22.48 12.06 -16.33
N GLU A 114 -21.89 11.24 -17.20
CA GLU A 114 -22.57 10.04 -17.69
C GLU A 114 -22.27 8.92 -16.69
N PHE A 115 -23.31 8.25 -16.19
CA PHE A 115 -23.20 7.19 -15.19
C PHE A 115 -24.03 5.98 -15.59
N ASP A 116 -23.45 4.80 -15.43
CA ASP A 116 -24.11 3.52 -15.72
C ASP A 116 -24.88 3.03 -14.49
N PHE A 117 -26.14 3.43 -14.39
CA PHE A 117 -27.04 3.00 -13.33
C PHE A 117 -27.40 1.51 -13.41
N ASP A 118 -27.40 0.92 -14.61
CA ASP A 118 -27.70 -0.50 -14.80
C ASP A 118 -26.59 -1.35 -14.19
N ALA A 119 -25.32 -1.00 -14.41
CA ALA A 119 -24.19 -1.65 -13.77
C ALA A 119 -24.24 -1.51 -12.23
N LEU A 120 -24.67 -0.36 -11.71
CA LEU A 120 -24.84 -0.16 -10.27
C LEU A 120 -25.94 -1.07 -9.70
N VAL A 121 -27.07 -1.21 -10.39
CA VAL A 121 -28.17 -2.11 -10.00
C VAL A 121 -27.72 -3.57 -10.05
N LEU A 122 -27.01 -3.98 -11.10
CA LEU A 122 -26.47 -5.33 -11.23
C LEU A 122 -25.51 -5.68 -10.10
N ARG A 123 -24.64 -4.74 -9.68
CA ARG A 123 -23.77 -4.93 -8.52
C ARG A 123 -24.58 -5.20 -7.23
N HIS A 124 -25.64 -4.43 -6.98
CA HIS A 124 -26.46 -4.61 -5.78
C HIS A 124 -27.27 -5.91 -5.81
N ARG A 125 -27.75 -6.34 -6.99
CA ARG A 125 -28.35 -7.68 -7.16
C ARG A 125 -27.35 -8.80 -6.88
N ARG A 126 -26.11 -8.68 -7.37
CA ARG A 126 -25.02 -9.63 -7.05
C ARG A 126 -24.78 -9.74 -5.54
N ILE A 127 -24.72 -8.61 -4.82
CA ILE A 127 -24.53 -8.61 -3.36
C ILE A 127 -25.70 -9.36 -2.67
N GLN A 128 -26.93 -9.12 -3.10
CA GLN A 128 -28.11 -9.81 -2.58
C GLN A 128 -28.09 -11.32 -2.88
N GLU A 129 -27.65 -11.73 -4.07
CA GLU A 129 -27.49 -13.15 -4.43
C GLU A 129 -26.43 -13.84 -3.55
N LEU A 130 -25.31 -13.16 -3.30
CA LEU A 130 -24.27 -13.66 -2.40
C LEU A 130 -24.78 -13.77 -0.96
N GLU A 131 -25.55 -12.80 -0.48
CA GLU A 131 -26.20 -12.86 0.84
C GLU A 131 -27.16 -14.04 0.94
N ASN A 132 -28.00 -14.27 -0.07
CA ASN A 132 -28.90 -15.42 -0.08
C ASN A 132 -28.15 -16.76 -0.04
N LYS A 133 -26.94 -16.80 -0.62
CA LYS A 133 -26.10 -18.00 -0.69
C LYS A 133 -25.24 -18.23 0.55
N LEU A 134 -24.67 -17.17 1.12
CA LEU A 134 -23.62 -17.23 2.15
C LEU A 134 -24.09 -16.69 3.51
N GLY A 135 -25.27 -16.08 3.58
CA GLY A 135 -25.80 -15.47 4.80
C GLY A 135 -24.88 -14.36 5.32
N LYS A 136 -24.53 -14.43 6.61
CA LYS A 136 -23.70 -13.42 7.29
C LYS A 136 -22.28 -13.30 6.73
N GLU A 137 -21.76 -14.34 6.06
CA GLU A 137 -20.44 -14.29 5.42
C GLU A 137 -20.42 -13.35 4.20
N ALA A 138 -21.58 -13.03 3.63
CA ALA A 138 -21.69 -12.02 2.59
C ALA A 138 -21.72 -10.59 3.13
N MET A 139 -21.76 -10.36 4.44
CA MET A 139 -21.80 -9.01 4.98
C MET A 139 -20.45 -8.32 4.80
N PRO A 140 -20.40 -7.17 4.08
CA PRO A 140 -19.16 -6.46 3.88
C PRO A 140 -18.55 -6.03 5.21
N SER A 141 -17.24 -6.23 5.35
CA SER A 141 -16.50 -5.89 6.55
C SER A 141 -16.04 -4.44 6.52
N ARG A 142 -16.26 -3.72 7.62
CA ARG A 142 -15.81 -2.34 7.82
C ARG A 142 -14.49 -2.35 8.57
N PHE A 143 -13.47 -1.80 7.92
CA PHE A 143 -12.14 -1.61 8.52
C PHE A 143 -11.85 -0.13 8.69
N GLU A 144 -11.24 0.21 9.81
CA GLU A 144 -10.56 1.50 10.02
C GLU A 144 -9.06 1.19 10.09
N ASN A 145 -8.30 1.75 9.13
CA ASN A 145 -6.95 1.30 8.80
C ASN A 145 -6.91 -0.22 8.58
N ARG A 146 -6.37 -0.98 9.54
CA ARG A 146 -6.28 -2.44 9.49
C ARG A 146 -7.13 -3.15 10.55
N GLN A 147 -7.80 -2.40 11.42
CA GLN A 147 -8.67 -2.95 12.46
C GLN A 147 -10.08 -3.19 11.91
N LEU A 148 -10.65 -4.37 12.20
CA LEU A 148 -12.05 -4.65 11.92
C LEU A 148 -12.91 -3.93 12.98
N VAL A 149 -13.76 -3.01 12.52
CA VAL A 149 -14.62 -2.17 13.40
C VAL A 149 -16.10 -2.48 13.27
N GLY A 150 -16.50 -3.33 12.31
CA GLY A 150 -17.87 -3.77 12.16
C GLY A 150 -18.16 -4.47 10.84
N ARG A 151 -19.44 -4.72 10.58
CA ARG A 151 -19.96 -5.23 9.31
C ARG A 151 -21.11 -4.34 8.83
N VAL A 152 -21.31 -4.26 7.52
CA VAL A 152 -22.35 -3.47 6.87
C VAL A 152 -23.58 -4.33 6.65
N GLU A 153 -24.75 -3.87 7.09
CA GLU A 153 -26.01 -4.58 6.88
C GLU A 153 -26.53 -4.40 5.44
N ILE A 154 -27.24 -5.39 4.93
CA ILE A 154 -27.94 -5.30 3.65
C ILE A 154 -29.43 -5.07 3.94
N MET A 155 -30.01 -4.04 3.34
CA MET A 155 -31.41 -3.68 3.55
C MET A 155 -32.34 -4.67 2.84
N SER A 156 -32.89 -5.62 3.58
CA SER A 156 -33.94 -6.51 3.07
C SER A 156 -35.10 -5.75 2.43
N SER A 157 -35.86 -6.40 1.55
CA SER A 157 -37.00 -5.79 0.83
C SER A 157 -38.05 -5.11 1.74
N ASN A 158 -38.12 -5.51 3.02
CA ASN A 158 -39.16 -5.07 3.96
C ASN A 158 -38.77 -3.87 4.84
N SER A 159 -37.53 -3.37 4.78
CA SER A 159 -37.15 -2.16 5.55
C SER A 159 -37.63 -0.87 4.88
N LEU A 160 -38.04 0.14 5.66
CA LEU A 160 -38.36 1.46 5.14
C LEU A 160 -37.10 2.12 4.53
N PHE A 161 -37.25 2.97 3.52
CA PHE A 161 -36.15 3.79 3.01
C PHE A 161 -35.52 4.54 4.19
N PRO A 162 -34.22 4.37 4.48
CA PRO A 162 -33.57 5.35 5.33
C PRO A 162 -33.57 6.63 4.51
N VAL A 163 -34.07 7.70 5.12
CA VAL A 163 -33.74 9.03 4.60
C VAL A 163 -32.24 9.17 4.83
N ILE A 164 -31.45 8.81 3.82
CA ILE A 164 -30.07 9.27 3.74
C ILE A 164 -30.24 10.75 3.43
N THR A 165 -30.40 11.56 4.46
CA THR A 165 -30.06 12.96 4.35
C THR A 165 -28.58 12.96 4.02
N PRO A 166 -28.18 13.46 2.83
CA PRO A 166 -26.80 13.91 2.68
C PRO A 166 -26.47 14.74 3.91
N PHE A 167 -25.27 14.62 4.45
CA PHE A 167 -24.81 15.49 5.51
C PHE A 167 -24.76 16.92 4.92
N PHE A 168 -25.91 17.58 4.90
CA PHE A 168 -26.05 18.97 4.51
C PHE A 168 -25.74 19.75 5.78
N PRO A 169 -24.62 20.51 5.82
CA PRO A 169 -24.37 21.41 6.92
C PRO A 169 -25.36 22.58 6.80
N GLU A 170 -26.57 22.40 7.31
CA GLU A 170 -27.47 23.50 7.63
C GLU A 170 -27.39 23.81 9.13
N GLU A 171 -26.67 24.92 9.41
CA GLU A 171 -26.94 25.85 10.53
C GLU A 171 -26.52 25.53 11.98
N GLU A 172 -25.50 24.67 12.24
CA GLU A 172 -24.96 24.53 13.62
C GLU A 172 -23.43 24.72 13.75
N LEU A 173 -22.87 25.60 12.92
CA LEU A 173 -21.50 26.11 13.08
C LEU A 173 -21.42 27.32 14.04
N GLN A 174 -22.41 27.51 14.93
CA GLN A 174 -22.57 28.78 15.64
C GLN A 174 -22.38 28.83 17.15
N ASN A 175 -22.05 27.77 17.90
CA ASN A 175 -21.77 27.96 19.33
C ASN A 175 -20.58 27.13 19.86
N GLU A 176 -19.44 27.83 20.02
CA GLU A 176 -18.44 27.79 21.11
C GLU A 176 -18.28 26.56 22.05
N LEU A 177 -18.42 25.32 21.55
CA LEU A 177 -18.02 24.11 22.27
C LEU A 177 -17.02 23.26 21.47
N SER A 178 -16.10 23.92 20.79
CA SER A 178 -14.74 23.40 20.63
C SER A 178 -14.04 23.44 21.99
N ARG A 179 -14.38 22.50 22.89
CA ARG A 179 -13.63 22.21 24.13
C ARG A 179 -14.17 20.93 24.76
N GLU A 180 -13.70 19.80 24.24
CA GLU A 180 -13.21 18.63 24.97
C GLU A 180 -13.30 17.41 24.06
N ILE A 181 -12.11 16.93 23.66
CA ILE A 181 -11.79 15.51 23.55
C ILE A 181 -12.50 14.80 22.39
N PHE A 182 -11.71 14.31 21.44
CA PHE A 182 -12.04 13.12 20.65
C PHE A 182 -12.35 11.97 21.63
N SER A 183 -13.57 11.94 22.15
CA SER A 183 -14.09 10.89 23.00
C SER A 183 -14.64 9.81 22.09
N GLY A 184 -14.37 8.55 22.44
CA GLY A 184 -14.71 7.34 21.69
C GLY A 184 -16.22 7.07 21.52
N GLU A 185 -17.07 8.09 21.56
CA GLU A 185 -18.51 8.01 21.27
C GLU A 185 -18.86 8.43 19.83
N GLN A 186 -17.92 8.97 19.03
CA GLN A 186 -18.11 9.12 17.57
C GLN A 186 -17.86 7.85 16.75
N LEU A 187 -17.47 6.74 17.40
CA LEU A 187 -17.53 5.40 16.81
C LEU A 187 -18.98 4.90 16.60
N ALA A 188 -19.99 5.67 17.01
CA ALA A 188 -21.42 5.29 16.99
C ALA A 188 -22.29 6.04 15.96
N LEU A 189 -21.70 6.68 14.94
CA LEU A 189 -22.38 6.91 13.64
C LEU A 189 -22.19 5.73 12.67
N ALA A 190 -21.82 4.57 13.22
CA ALA A 190 -22.02 3.25 12.64
C ALA A 190 -23.51 2.82 12.57
N THR A 191 -24.46 3.70 12.83
CA THR A 191 -25.89 3.37 12.92
C THR A 191 -26.58 3.54 11.56
N ASN A 192 -26.47 2.46 10.76
CA ASN A 192 -27.26 2.13 9.56
C ASN A 192 -26.68 2.58 8.20
N MET A 193 -25.37 2.45 7.99
CA MET A 193 -24.89 2.26 6.62
C MET A 193 -25.39 0.91 6.12
N SER A 194 -26.21 0.95 5.09
CA SER A 194 -27.07 -0.17 4.74
C SER A 194 -27.13 -0.25 3.22
N ILE A 195 -26.81 -1.42 2.66
CA ILE A 195 -26.76 -1.61 1.20
C ILE A 195 -28.18 -1.83 0.70
N MET A 196 -28.66 -0.98 -0.22
CA MET A 196 -29.98 -1.17 -0.84
C MET A 196 -30.01 -2.44 -1.68
N THR A 197 -31.09 -3.20 -1.62
CA THR A 197 -31.33 -4.27 -2.62
C THR A 197 -31.48 -3.67 -4.02
N GLY A 198 -31.27 -4.48 -5.06
CA GLY A 198 -31.34 -4.03 -6.44
C GLY A 198 -32.69 -3.36 -6.79
N ASP A 199 -33.80 -3.88 -6.25
CA ASP A 199 -35.14 -3.32 -6.49
C ASP A 199 -35.33 -1.97 -5.80
N LYS A 200 -34.89 -1.84 -4.55
CA LYS A 200 -34.93 -0.56 -3.81
C LYS A 200 -34.06 0.50 -4.45
N LEU A 201 -32.88 0.10 -4.92
CA LEU A 201 -31.99 0.98 -5.65
C LEU A 201 -32.64 1.46 -6.96
N SER A 202 -33.28 0.56 -7.70
CA SER A 202 -34.01 0.91 -8.94
C SER A 202 -35.10 1.96 -8.66
N ALA A 203 -35.89 1.77 -7.61
CA ALA A 203 -36.89 2.75 -7.18
C ALA A 203 -36.28 4.08 -6.74
N ALA A 204 -35.14 4.07 -6.05
CA ALA A 204 -34.43 5.29 -5.65
C ALA A 204 -33.89 6.07 -6.87
N ILE A 205 -33.41 5.36 -7.89
CA ILE A 205 -32.95 5.94 -9.18
C ILE A 205 -34.12 6.62 -9.89
N GLU A 206 -35.27 5.95 -10.03
CA GLU A 206 -36.47 6.51 -10.67
C GLU A 206 -37.00 7.76 -9.95
N LEU A 207 -36.89 7.78 -8.62
CA LEU A 207 -37.26 8.93 -7.79
C LEU A 207 -36.21 10.05 -7.78
N GLY A 208 -35.10 9.90 -8.52
CA GLY A 208 -34.01 10.87 -8.56
C GLY A 208 -33.41 11.12 -7.18
N LYS A 209 -33.33 10.09 -6.32
CA LYS A 209 -32.71 10.22 -4.99
C LYS A 209 -31.19 10.19 -5.11
N PRO A 210 -30.45 10.97 -4.30
CA PRO A 210 -29.01 10.78 -4.15
C PRO A 210 -28.70 9.38 -3.60
N ILE A 211 -27.81 8.66 -4.27
CA ILE A 211 -27.41 7.30 -3.93
C ILE A 211 -25.95 7.33 -3.51
N PRO A 212 -25.59 6.91 -2.29
CA PRO A 212 -24.20 6.83 -1.90
C PRO A 212 -23.48 5.69 -2.64
N LEU A 213 -22.24 5.94 -3.03
CA LEU A 213 -21.36 4.99 -3.69
C LEU A 213 -20.30 4.52 -2.71
N PHE A 214 -20.42 3.29 -2.25
CA PHE A 214 -19.43 2.67 -1.38
C PHE A 214 -18.63 1.59 -2.13
N PRO A 215 -17.29 1.61 -2.06
CA PRO A 215 -16.45 0.61 -2.72
C PRO A 215 -16.30 -0.69 -1.91
N PHE A 216 -17.26 -1.03 -1.04
CA PHE A 216 -17.21 -2.28 -0.28
C PHE A 216 -17.25 -3.51 -1.20
N GLY A 217 -16.53 -4.56 -0.80
CA GLY A 217 -16.63 -5.88 -1.42
C GLY A 217 -17.07 -6.93 -0.43
N ILE A 218 -17.32 -8.12 -0.98
CA ILE A 218 -17.73 -9.31 -0.25
C ILE A 218 -16.49 -10.19 -0.11
N ALA A 219 -15.88 -10.23 1.06
CA ALA A 219 -14.63 -10.97 1.28
C ALA A 219 -14.75 -12.45 0.87
N ALA A 220 -15.86 -13.11 1.22
CA ALA A 220 -16.12 -14.50 0.88
C ALA A 220 -16.29 -14.78 -0.64
N ALA A 221 -16.35 -13.74 -1.48
CA ALA A 221 -16.36 -13.90 -2.94
C ALA A 221 -14.95 -14.08 -3.53
N ILE A 222 -13.90 -13.88 -2.74
CA ILE A 222 -12.49 -14.05 -3.13
C ILE A 222 -11.90 -15.18 -2.29
N ASP A 223 -11.24 -16.12 -2.95
CA ASP A 223 -10.42 -17.14 -2.31
C ASP A 223 -9.01 -16.56 -2.10
N ASP A 224 -8.70 -16.19 -0.87
CA ASP A 224 -7.48 -15.45 -0.51
C ASP A 224 -6.19 -16.25 -0.78
N GLU A 225 -6.22 -17.56 -0.57
CA GLU A 225 -5.12 -18.49 -0.87
C GLU A 225 -4.87 -18.64 -2.37
N LYS A 226 -5.86 -18.31 -3.21
CA LYS A 226 -5.74 -18.34 -4.68
C LYS A 226 -5.44 -16.99 -5.30
N SER A 227 -5.88 -15.89 -4.70
CA SER A 227 -5.89 -14.57 -5.33
C SER A 227 -5.06 -13.50 -4.61
N LEU A 228 -4.68 -13.72 -3.34
CA LEU A 228 -4.04 -12.69 -2.50
C LEU A 228 -2.71 -13.13 -1.88
N LEU A 229 -2.65 -14.35 -1.33
CA LEU A 229 -1.50 -14.86 -0.61
C LEU A 229 -1.30 -16.34 -0.91
N ILE A 230 -0.65 -16.63 -2.03
CA ILE A 230 -0.59 -17.96 -2.62
C ILE A 230 0.63 -18.69 -2.07
N ARG A 231 0.42 -19.73 -1.26
CA ARG A 231 1.46 -20.48 -0.55
C ARG A 231 1.39 -21.98 -0.78
N HIS A 232 0.40 -22.42 -1.56
CA HIS A 232 0.11 -23.82 -1.76
C HIS A 232 1.29 -24.56 -2.42
N PRO A 233 1.71 -25.74 -1.91
CA PRO A 233 2.86 -26.50 -2.43
C PRO A 233 2.82 -26.75 -3.94
N ALA A 234 1.64 -27.04 -4.49
CA ALA A 234 1.47 -27.22 -5.95
C ALA A 234 1.74 -25.95 -6.79
N VAL A 235 1.98 -24.80 -6.15
CA VAL A 235 2.41 -23.55 -6.78
C VAL A 235 3.86 -23.26 -6.39
N VAL A 236 4.14 -23.16 -5.08
CA VAL A 236 5.47 -22.73 -4.59
C VAL A 236 6.55 -23.82 -4.69
N GLN A 237 6.17 -25.03 -5.11
CA GLN A 237 7.05 -26.14 -5.46
C GLN A 237 6.69 -26.71 -6.85
N ASP A 238 6.02 -25.93 -7.71
CA ASP A 238 5.74 -26.33 -9.09
C ASP A 238 7.07 -26.67 -9.80
N PRO A 239 7.25 -27.90 -10.32
CA PRO A 239 8.54 -28.35 -10.81
C PRO A 239 8.96 -27.70 -12.13
N SER A 240 8.05 -27.01 -12.83
CA SER A 240 8.36 -26.28 -14.07
C SER A 240 8.80 -24.84 -13.79
N ARG A 241 8.30 -24.23 -12.70
CA ARG A 241 8.48 -22.80 -12.39
C ARG A 241 9.38 -22.52 -11.19
N THR A 242 9.60 -23.51 -10.33
CA THR A 242 10.37 -23.37 -9.10
C THR A 242 11.51 -24.38 -9.02
N PHE A 243 12.44 -24.14 -8.10
CA PHE A 243 13.55 -25.03 -7.82
C PHE A 243 13.73 -25.19 -6.32
N ASN A 244 13.93 -26.44 -5.88
CA ASN A 244 14.26 -26.77 -4.51
C ASN A 244 15.74 -27.14 -4.41
N VAL A 245 16.57 -26.19 -3.95
CA VAL A 245 18.02 -26.37 -3.79
C VAL A 245 18.40 -27.52 -2.84
N CYS A 246 17.52 -27.85 -1.89
CA CYS A 246 17.75 -28.87 -0.89
C CYS A 246 17.57 -30.30 -1.41
N THR A 247 16.66 -30.49 -2.36
CA THR A 247 16.40 -31.81 -2.97
C THR A 247 16.99 -31.93 -4.38
N GLY A 248 17.41 -30.82 -4.99
CA GLY A 248 17.81 -30.76 -6.39
C GLY A 248 16.66 -30.97 -7.37
N MET A 249 15.41 -30.87 -6.91
CA MET A 249 14.21 -31.08 -7.73
C MET A 249 13.64 -29.75 -8.25
N GLY A 250 13.06 -29.81 -9.46
CA GLY A 250 12.43 -28.67 -10.12
C GLY A 250 13.25 -28.14 -11.30
N ASN A 251 13.00 -26.89 -11.67
CA ASN A 251 13.66 -26.21 -12.77
C ASN A 251 14.49 -25.02 -12.24
N PRO A 252 15.83 -25.08 -12.25
CA PRO A 252 16.68 -23.97 -11.78
C PRO A 252 16.48 -22.69 -12.59
N ASP A 253 16.01 -22.79 -13.84
CA ASP A 253 15.66 -21.66 -14.71
C ASP A 253 14.16 -21.33 -14.68
N GLY A 254 13.44 -21.79 -13.67
CA GLY A 254 12.01 -21.53 -13.52
C GLY A 254 11.71 -20.05 -13.23
N VAL A 255 10.60 -19.55 -13.79
CA VAL A 255 10.16 -18.13 -13.68
C VAL A 255 9.87 -17.64 -12.27
N TRP A 256 9.73 -18.54 -11.29
CA TRP A 256 9.50 -18.19 -9.88
C TRP A 256 10.71 -18.51 -8.99
N THR A 257 11.88 -18.75 -9.59
CA THR A 257 13.13 -18.95 -8.87
C THR A 257 13.78 -17.62 -8.47
N PHE A 258 14.56 -17.63 -7.39
CA PHE A 258 15.38 -16.47 -7.02
C PHE A 258 16.30 -16.05 -8.17
N LYS A 259 16.91 -17.01 -8.87
CA LYS A 259 17.77 -16.79 -10.04
C LYS A 259 17.06 -15.98 -11.12
N HIS A 260 15.87 -16.41 -11.55
CA HIS A 260 15.10 -15.69 -12.55
C HIS A 260 14.83 -14.24 -12.13
N LEU A 261 14.33 -14.03 -10.91
CA LEU A 261 14.04 -12.68 -10.41
C LEU A 261 15.27 -11.77 -10.42
N VAL A 262 16.43 -12.25 -9.94
CA VAL A 262 17.65 -11.43 -9.93
C VAL A 262 18.24 -11.22 -11.32
N THR A 263 18.06 -12.17 -12.23
CA THR A 263 18.47 -12.03 -13.64
C THR A 263 17.67 -10.92 -14.34
N GLU A 264 16.35 -10.92 -14.20
CA GLU A 264 15.49 -9.89 -14.79
C GLU A 264 15.76 -8.49 -14.18
N MET A 265 16.10 -8.43 -12.89
CA MET A 265 16.47 -7.17 -12.23
C MET A 265 17.87 -6.66 -12.61
N ALA A 266 18.84 -7.56 -12.77
CA ALA A 266 20.18 -7.19 -13.21
C ALA A 266 20.14 -6.65 -14.65
N ASN A 267 19.30 -7.24 -15.51
CA ASN A 267 19.09 -6.83 -16.90
C ASN A 267 20.42 -6.59 -17.62
N THR A 268 21.27 -7.63 -17.66
CA THR A 268 22.64 -7.57 -18.16
C THR A 268 22.74 -6.97 -19.56
N ALA A 269 21.74 -7.21 -20.42
CA ALA A 269 21.69 -6.64 -21.75
C ALA A 269 21.67 -5.10 -21.75
N GLN A 270 21.04 -4.48 -20.76
CA GLN A 270 20.98 -3.03 -20.60
C GLN A 270 22.11 -2.49 -19.73
N THR A 271 22.46 -3.20 -18.66
CA THR A 271 23.33 -2.67 -17.58
C THR A 271 24.79 -3.11 -17.71
N GLY A 272 25.05 -4.21 -18.41
CA GLY A 272 26.35 -4.90 -18.40
C GLY A 272 26.68 -5.62 -17.09
N VAL A 273 25.79 -5.59 -16.09
CA VAL A 273 25.97 -6.24 -14.79
C VAL A 273 25.41 -7.66 -14.86
N THR A 274 26.22 -8.64 -14.49
CA THR A 274 25.76 -10.04 -14.41
C THR A 274 24.89 -10.26 -13.16
N PRO A 275 23.95 -11.23 -13.17
CA PRO A 275 23.14 -11.58 -12.01
C PRO A 275 23.99 -11.96 -10.78
N GLU A 276 25.13 -12.61 -10.99
CA GLU A 276 26.07 -13.04 -9.96
C GLU A 276 26.75 -11.84 -9.29
N GLU A 277 27.22 -10.86 -10.07
CA GLU A 277 27.76 -9.60 -9.55
C GLU A 277 26.69 -8.82 -8.79
N PHE A 278 25.46 -8.77 -9.33
CA PHE A 278 24.33 -8.09 -8.70
C PHE A 278 24.04 -8.63 -7.30
N VAL A 279 23.97 -9.95 -7.16
CA VAL A 279 23.73 -10.62 -5.86
C VAL A 279 24.93 -10.49 -4.93
N ARG A 280 26.16 -10.70 -5.42
CA ARG A 280 27.38 -10.60 -4.61
C ARG A 280 27.53 -9.19 -4.02
N MET A 281 27.24 -8.15 -4.78
CA MET A 281 27.27 -6.76 -4.31
C MET A 281 26.18 -6.45 -3.28
N TRP A 282 25.00 -7.09 -3.36
CA TRP A 282 23.98 -6.99 -2.33
C TRP A 282 24.41 -7.65 -1.02
N LEU A 283 24.96 -8.87 -1.09
CA LEU A 283 25.45 -9.60 0.08
C LEU A 283 26.58 -8.86 0.79
N SER A 284 27.48 -8.21 0.05
CA SER A 284 28.58 -7.44 0.64
C SER A 284 28.13 -6.24 1.49
N GLN A 285 26.90 -5.74 1.30
CA GLN A 285 26.33 -4.67 2.13
C GLN A 285 26.10 -5.11 3.58
N TRP A 286 26.02 -6.42 3.83
CA TRP A 286 25.86 -6.98 5.17
C TRP A 286 27.19 -7.18 5.89
N GLU A 287 28.30 -7.22 5.15
CA GLU A 287 29.64 -7.47 5.71
C GLU A 287 30.21 -6.26 6.46
N THR A 288 29.62 -5.08 6.30
CA THR A 288 30.08 -3.85 6.94
C THR A 288 28.89 -3.00 7.37
N SER A 289 29.07 -2.17 8.41
CA SER A 289 28.04 -1.23 8.83
C SER A 289 27.80 -0.19 7.74
N GLN A 290 26.53 0.09 7.46
CA GLN A 290 26.07 1.01 6.43
C GLN A 290 25.57 2.30 7.06
N ILE A 291 25.70 3.42 6.37
CA ILE A 291 25.08 4.69 6.78
C ILE A 291 23.87 4.95 5.89
N VAL A 292 22.68 4.89 6.48
CA VAL A 292 21.41 5.05 5.77
C VAL A 292 20.61 6.15 6.44
N ASN A 293 20.32 7.21 5.70
CA ASN A 293 19.65 8.40 6.23
C ASN A 293 20.35 9.00 7.48
N ASN A 294 21.68 8.90 7.57
CA ASN A 294 22.53 9.28 8.71
C ASN A 294 22.40 8.38 9.96
N TRP A 295 21.71 7.25 9.85
CA TRP A 295 21.72 6.21 10.86
C TRP A 295 22.74 5.14 10.51
N THR A 296 23.48 4.67 11.52
CA THR A 296 24.32 3.48 11.38
C THR A 296 23.44 2.25 11.43
N VAL A 297 23.46 1.46 10.35
CA VAL A 297 22.90 0.11 10.29
C VAL A 297 24.06 -0.85 10.44
N GLU A 298 24.13 -1.57 11.56
CA GLU A 298 25.29 -2.41 11.86
C GLU A 298 25.49 -3.55 10.85
N GLY A 299 26.74 -3.88 10.55
CA GLY A 299 27.07 -5.05 9.76
C GLY A 299 26.66 -6.34 10.50
N ARG A 300 26.29 -7.37 9.75
CA ARG A 300 26.11 -8.74 10.26
C ARG A 300 27.33 -9.60 9.91
N THR A 301 28.52 -9.02 9.92
CA THR A 301 29.74 -9.51 9.23
C THR A 301 30.09 -10.97 9.46
N ALA A 302 30.28 -11.39 10.72
CA ALA A 302 30.69 -12.76 11.03
C ALA A 302 29.58 -13.76 10.67
N ASP A 303 28.35 -13.42 11.00
CA ASP A 303 27.20 -14.28 10.80
C ASP A 303 26.86 -14.41 9.31
N ILE A 304 26.71 -13.31 8.55
CA ILE A 304 26.37 -13.38 7.13
C ILE A 304 27.41 -14.18 6.31
N ARG A 305 28.70 -14.03 6.63
CA ARG A 305 29.77 -14.81 5.99
C ARG A 305 29.65 -16.30 6.32
N THR A 306 29.73 -16.65 7.60
CA THR A 306 29.76 -18.05 8.03
C THR A 306 28.47 -18.82 7.71
N LYS A 307 27.34 -18.12 7.68
CA LYS A 307 26.01 -18.73 7.56
C LYS A 307 25.47 -18.74 6.13
N ILE A 308 25.80 -17.75 5.29
CA ILE A 308 25.24 -17.61 3.94
C ILE A 308 26.32 -17.51 2.86
N ILE A 309 27.24 -16.56 2.98
CA ILE A 309 28.16 -16.23 1.87
C ILE A 309 29.23 -17.31 1.70
N ASP A 310 29.96 -17.70 2.75
CA ASP A 310 31.05 -18.69 2.65
C ASP A 310 30.56 -20.05 2.16
N PRO A 311 29.43 -20.62 2.68
CA PRO A 311 28.92 -21.88 2.16
C PRO A 311 28.50 -21.81 0.69
N TRP A 312 27.89 -20.69 0.28
CA TRP A 312 27.47 -20.50 -1.11
C TRP A 312 28.67 -20.30 -2.04
N GLU A 313 29.67 -19.51 -1.64
CA GLU A 313 30.93 -19.36 -2.37
C GLU A 313 31.63 -20.71 -2.54
N ALA A 314 31.75 -21.50 -1.47
CA ALA A 314 32.35 -22.83 -1.52
C ALA A 314 31.60 -23.75 -2.50
N ALA A 315 30.27 -23.73 -2.46
CA ALA A 315 29.43 -24.50 -3.38
C ALA A 315 29.56 -24.00 -4.84
N SER A 316 29.96 -22.75 -5.04
CA SER A 316 30.20 -22.11 -6.34
C SER A 316 31.63 -22.28 -6.86
N GLY A 317 32.46 -23.09 -6.20
CA GLY A 317 33.86 -23.35 -6.58
C GLY A 317 34.88 -22.44 -5.89
N GLY A 318 34.45 -21.57 -4.98
CA GLY A 318 35.29 -20.73 -4.12
C GLY A 318 35.02 -19.23 -4.25
N PRO A 319 35.59 -18.40 -3.36
CA PRO A 319 35.30 -16.96 -3.28
C PRO A 319 35.54 -16.15 -4.56
N GLU A 320 36.54 -16.54 -5.35
CA GLU A 320 36.93 -15.86 -6.59
C GLU A 320 36.10 -16.26 -7.82
N ASN A 321 35.19 -17.23 -7.69
CA ASN A 321 34.31 -17.64 -8.77
C ASN A 321 32.97 -16.88 -8.71
N PRO A 322 32.28 -16.69 -9.85
CA PRO A 322 30.90 -16.21 -9.85
C PRO A 322 30.03 -17.09 -8.94
N LEU A 323 29.06 -16.48 -8.24
CA LEU A 323 28.11 -17.23 -7.42
C LEU A 323 27.25 -18.11 -8.33
N ASP A 324 27.15 -19.38 -8.02
CA ASP A 324 26.24 -20.28 -8.73
C ASP A 324 24.81 -20.05 -8.22
N LEU A 325 24.01 -19.31 -9.00
CA LEU A 325 22.65 -18.95 -8.59
C LEU A 325 21.69 -20.14 -8.51
N ASP A 326 22.02 -21.28 -9.12
CA ASP A 326 21.27 -22.53 -8.97
C ASP A 326 21.44 -23.10 -7.54
N LYS A 327 22.48 -22.66 -6.83
CA LYS A 327 22.80 -23.05 -5.45
C LYS A 327 22.43 -21.99 -4.42
N ALA A 328 21.65 -20.97 -4.81
CA ALA A 328 21.17 -19.97 -3.87
C ALA A 328 20.43 -20.64 -2.69
N PRO A 329 20.78 -20.35 -1.42
CA PRO A 329 20.21 -21.03 -0.26
C PRO A 329 18.84 -20.46 0.10
N VAL A 330 17.91 -20.45 -0.85
CA VAL A 330 16.59 -19.84 -0.70
C VAL A 330 15.50 -20.71 -1.32
N GLN A 331 14.29 -20.62 -0.78
CA GLN A 331 13.13 -21.34 -1.30
C GLN A 331 11.90 -20.43 -1.30
N LEU A 332 11.12 -20.47 -2.38
CA LEU A 332 9.88 -19.72 -2.49
C LEU A 332 8.86 -20.22 -1.45
N MET A 333 8.16 -19.28 -0.82
CA MET A 333 7.11 -19.59 0.16
C MET A 333 5.76 -18.98 -0.19
N ALA A 334 5.76 -17.83 -0.86
CA ALA A 334 4.52 -17.15 -1.22
C ALA A 334 4.69 -16.24 -2.44
N ILE A 335 3.60 -16.16 -3.22
CA ILE A 335 3.36 -15.10 -4.19
C ILE A 335 2.21 -14.24 -3.67
N VAL A 336 2.40 -12.93 -3.55
CA VAL A 336 1.49 -12.03 -2.84
C VAL A 336 0.98 -10.93 -3.77
N ASN A 337 -0.34 -10.77 -3.82
CA ASN A 337 -1.00 -9.68 -4.52
C ASN A 337 -1.40 -8.57 -3.54
N ARG A 338 -0.72 -7.42 -3.63
CA ARG A 338 -0.97 -6.22 -2.83
C ARG A 338 -1.66 -5.13 -3.65
N VAL A 339 -2.67 -5.50 -4.43
CA VAL A 339 -3.56 -4.55 -5.13
C VAL A 339 -4.28 -3.60 -4.17
N ASP A 340 -4.37 -3.94 -2.88
CA ASP A 340 -4.86 -3.05 -1.83
C ASP A 340 -4.02 -1.77 -1.72
N LEU A 341 -2.73 -1.82 -2.09
CA LEU A 341 -1.82 -0.67 -2.13
C LEU A 341 -1.94 0.21 -3.37
N ARG A 342 -2.93 -0.05 -4.23
CA ARG A 342 -3.20 0.81 -5.38
C ARG A 342 -3.48 2.25 -4.92
N GLU A 343 -2.96 3.20 -5.68
CA GLU A 343 -3.28 4.61 -5.46
C GLU A 343 -4.71 4.93 -5.91
N ASN A 344 -5.27 6.00 -5.35
CA ASN A 344 -6.52 6.57 -5.86
C ASN A 344 -6.26 7.23 -7.22
N LEU A 345 -6.60 6.51 -8.29
CA LEU A 345 -6.30 6.89 -9.67
C LEU A 345 -7.17 8.03 -10.21
N ALA A 346 -8.20 8.45 -9.49
CA ALA A 346 -9.09 9.49 -9.96
C ALA A 346 -8.37 10.86 -10.07
N TYR A 347 -7.23 11.05 -9.40
CA TYR A 347 -6.40 12.26 -9.52
C TYR A 347 -5.34 12.20 -10.64
N GLY A 348 -5.45 11.22 -11.55
CA GLY A 348 -4.66 11.18 -12.78
C GLY A 348 -3.21 10.71 -12.65
N GLY A 349 -2.84 10.15 -11.51
CA GLY A 349 -1.61 9.38 -11.34
C GLY A 349 -1.82 8.20 -10.41
N GLY A 350 -1.06 7.13 -10.61
CA GLY A 350 -0.87 6.09 -9.59
C GLY A 350 -0.46 4.71 -10.09
N SER A 351 -0.36 3.80 -9.11
CA SER A 351 0.03 2.39 -9.23
C SER A 351 -1.17 1.47 -9.02
N ALA A 352 -1.12 0.24 -9.57
CA ALA A 352 -2.08 -0.83 -9.30
C ALA A 352 -1.76 -1.63 -8.01
N GLY A 353 -0.88 -1.10 -7.17
CA GLY A 353 -0.39 -1.76 -5.96
C GLY A 353 0.94 -2.47 -6.20
N GLU A 354 1.13 -3.60 -5.53
CA GLU A 354 2.37 -4.38 -5.62
C GLU A 354 2.13 -5.87 -5.86
N GLY A 355 3.08 -6.52 -6.55
CA GLY A 355 3.23 -7.97 -6.57
C GLY A 355 4.47 -8.36 -5.78
N ARG A 356 4.42 -9.43 -4.97
CA ARG A 356 5.57 -9.86 -4.18
C ARG A 356 5.90 -11.33 -4.33
N PHE A 357 7.20 -11.63 -4.25
CA PHE A 357 7.72 -12.97 -4.03
C PHE A 357 8.41 -13.03 -2.67
N VAL A 358 8.03 -13.98 -1.85
CA VAL A 358 8.57 -14.16 -0.50
C VAL A 358 9.34 -15.47 -0.45
N PHE A 359 10.64 -15.37 -0.18
CA PHE A 359 11.54 -16.50 -0.01
C PHE A 359 11.94 -16.65 1.45
N ARG A 360 12.16 -17.89 1.91
CA ARG A 360 12.94 -18.20 3.11
C ARG A 360 14.37 -18.49 2.73
N VAL A 361 15.28 -18.22 3.65
CA VAL A 361 16.66 -18.71 3.61
C VAL A 361 16.72 -20.11 4.22
N MET A 362 17.46 -21.01 3.57
CA MET A 362 17.69 -22.40 3.96
C MET A 362 19.12 -22.56 4.47
N ASP A 363 19.33 -23.46 5.42
CA ASP A 363 20.67 -23.83 5.86
C ASP A 363 21.26 -25.02 5.12
N GLN A 364 22.53 -25.32 5.41
CA GLN A 364 23.25 -26.43 4.78
C GLN A 364 22.67 -27.81 5.15
N GLY A 365 21.88 -27.88 6.21
CA GLY A 365 21.14 -29.07 6.62
C GLY A 365 19.70 -29.09 6.11
N CYS A 366 19.31 -28.12 5.27
CA CYS A 366 17.98 -27.96 4.69
C CYS A 366 16.87 -27.63 5.69
N HIS A 367 17.20 -26.90 6.75
CA HIS A 367 16.22 -26.31 7.63
C HIS A 367 15.99 -24.84 7.26
N ALA A 368 14.72 -24.41 7.32
CA ALA A 368 14.36 -23.02 7.13
C ALA A 368 14.84 -22.15 8.30
N TRP A 369 15.56 -21.08 7.99
CA TRP A 369 15.97 -20.10 8.99
C TRP A 369 14.91 -19.02 9.19
N PRO A 370 14.88 -18.35 10.38
CA PRO A 370 14.09 -17.16 10.59
C PRO A 370 14.72 -15.96 9.87
N PHE A 371 14.71 -16.03 8.53
CA PHE A 371 15.16 -15.02 7.60
C PHE A 371 14.35 -15.14 6.30
N THR A 372 13.55 -14.13 5.99
CA THR A 372 12.87 -14.00 4.69
C THR A 372 13.49 -12.92 3.81
N ILE A 373 13.46 -13.14 2.49
CA ILE A 373 13.77 -12.18 1.44
C ILE A 373 12.50 -11.92 0.64
N ILE A 374 12.13 -10.66 0.48
CA ILE A 374 10.87 -10.24 -0.12
C ILE A 374 11.19 -9.31 -1.30
N PHE A 375 10.85 -9.74 -2.50
CA PHE A 375 10.89 -8.87 -3.68
C PHE A 375 9.53 -8.20 -3.83
N GLU A 376 9.50 -6.87 -3.88
CA GLU A 376 8.26 -6.10 -3.95
C GLU A 376 8.27 -5.25 -5.22
N TYR A 377 7.46 -5.63 -6.20
CA TYR A 377 7.37 -5.02 -7.52
C TYR A 377 6.17 -4.08 -7.58
N GLY A 378 6.39 -2.85 -8.03
CA GLY A 378 5.31 -1.90 -8.27
C GLY A 378 4.60 -2.18 -9.59
N ILE A 379 3.27 -2.09 -9.60
CA ILE A 379 2.48 -2.39 -10.80
C ILE A 379 2.07 -1.11 -11.53
N GLU A 380 2.70 -0.82 -12.67
CA GLU A 380 2.45 0.42 -13.42
C GLU A 380 1.14 0.37 -14.26
N LYS A 381 0.00 0.65 -13.63
CA LYS A 381 -1.27 0.91 -14.33
C LYS A 381 -1.81 2.29 -13.96
N LYS A 382 -2.01 3.14 -14.98
CA LYS A 382 -2.30 4.57 -14.80
C LYS A 382 -3.78 4.95 -14.96
N SER A 383 -4.67 3.99 -15.18
CA SER A 383 -6.10 4.26 -15.35
C SER A 383 -6.93 3.28 -14.55
N CYS A 384 -8.08 3.74 -14.05
CA CYS A 384 -8.99 2.90 -13.28
C CYS A 384 -9.35 1.61 -14.04
N SER A 385 -9.75 1.70 -15.31
CA SER A 385 -10.02 0.53 -16.16
C SER A 385 -8.87 -0.50 -16.19
N ALA A 386 -7.62 -0.03 -16.25
CA ALA A 386 -6.45 -0.91 -16.27
C ALA A 386 -6.18 -1.55 -14.89
N VAL A 387 -6.43 -0.83 -13.79
CA VAL A 387 -6.33 -1.39 -12.42
C VAL A 387 -7.46 -2.35 -12.12
N LYS A 388 -8.69 -2.08 -12.58
CA LYS A 388 -9.80 -3.02 -12.49
C LYS A 388 -9.51 -4.30 -13.27
N SER A 389 -8.99 -4.18 -14.49
CA SER A 389 -8.59 -5.34 -15.29
C SER A 389 -7.48 -6.14 -14.61
N TRP A 390 -6.51 -5.45 -14.01
CA TRP A 390 -5.47 -6.08 -13.18
C TRP A 390 -6.06 -6.82 -11.98
N GLY A 391 -6.95 -6.18 -11.22
CA GLY A 391 -7.67 -6.82 -10.11
C GLY A 391 -8.50 -8.02 -10.58
N GLN A 392 -9.16 -7.92 -11.74
CA GLN A 392 -9.92 -9.01 -12.32
C GLN A 392 -9.04 -10.24 -12.60
N SER A 393 -7.84 -10.06 -13.17
CA SER A 393 -6.92 -11.18 -13.40
C SER A 393 -6.59 -11.96 -12.12
N TRP A 394 -6.40 -11.26 -11.01
CA TRP A 394 -6.21 -11.91 -9.71
C TRP A 394 -7.49 -12.54 -9.16
N ALA A 395 -8.64 -11.87 -9.27
CA ALA A 395 -9.92 -12.40 -8.80
C ALA A 395 -10.35 -13.67 -9.56
N ASP A 396 -10.06 -13.76 -10.86
CA ASP A 396 -10.37 -14.92 -11.70
C ASP A 396 -9.67 -16.20 -11.22
N LEU A 397 -8.50 -16.08 -10.58
CA LEU A 397 -7.79 -17.21 -9.97
C LEU A 397 -8.62 -17.92 -8.90
N SER A 398 -9.52 -17.22 -8.21
CA SER A 398 -10.41 -17.81 -7.20
C SER A 398 -11.29 -18.92 -7.78
N GLY A 399 -11.69 -18.79 -9.05
CA GLY A 399 -12.54 -19.75 -9.77
C GLY A 399 -11.78 -20.96 -10.34
N MET A 400 -10.45 -20.97 -10.26
CA MET A 400 -9.61 -22.03 -10.82
C MET A 400 -9.23 -23.08 -9.75
N ALA A 401 -8.85 -24.27 -10.20
CA ALA A 401 -8.29 -25.30 -9.32
C ALA A 401 -6.84 -24.94 -8.97
N LEU A 402 -6.59 -24.66 -7.69
CA LEU A 402 -5.28 -24.24 -7.18
C LEU A 402 -4.20 -25.28 -7.52
N GLY A 403 -3.08 -24.80 -8.10
CA GLY A 403 -1.97 -25.66 -8.52
C GLY A 403 -2.22 -26.49 -9.78
N SER A 404 -3.36 -26.34 -10.45
CA SER A 404 -3.56 -26.95 -11.77
C SER A 404 -2.69 -26.26 -12.83
N VAL A 405 -2.44 -26.94 -13.95
CA VAL A 405 -1.69 -26.36 -15.09
C VAL A 405 -2.29 -25.03 -15.55
N ALA A 406 -3.62 -24.93 -15.62
CA ALA A 406 -4.31 -23.71 -16.01
C ALA A 406 -4.13 -22.58 -14.98
N TYR A 407 -4.23 -22.90 -13.68
CA TYR A 407 -4.01 -21.93 -12.60
C TYR A 407 -2.56 -21.42 -12.62
N ASN A 408 -1.57 -22.32 -12.66
CA ASN A 408 -0.16 -21.93 -12.62
C ASN A 408 0.25 -21.14 -13.87
N ALA A 409 -0.32 -21.45 -15.04
CA ALA A 409 -0.12 -20.65 -16.26
C ALA A 409 -0.72 -19.24 -16.12
N ALA A 410 -1.96 -19.12 -15.63
CA ALA A 410 -2.58 -17.81 -15.41
C ALA A 410 -1.82 -16.97 -14.37
N LEU A 411 -1.35 -17.59 -13.28
CA LEU A 411 -0.53 -16.91 -12.28
C LEU A 411 0.82 -16.50 -12.86
N GLU A 412 1.45 -17.34 -13.69
CA GLU A 412 2.71 -17.01 -14.37
C GLU A 412 2.54 -15.77 -15.25
N ASP A 413 1.51 -15.74 -16.11
CA ASP A 413 1.20 -14.58 -16.97
C ASP A 413 1.06 -13.28 -16.16
N ILE A 414 0.40 -13.36 -15.00
CA ILE A 414 0.26 -12.23 -14.08
C ILE A 414 1.63 -11.81 -13.52
N THR A 415 2.42 -12.75 -13.01
CA THR A 415 3.70 -12.46 -12.35
C THR A 415 4.77 -11.95 -13.31
N GLU A 416 4.88 -12.56 -14.49
CA GLU A 416 5.88 -12.17 -15.49
C GLU A 416 5.63 -10.75 -16.03
N SER A 417 4.37 -10.27 -15.98
CA SER A 417 4.04 -8.90 -16.39
C SER A 417 4.70 -7.80 -15.55
N PHE A 418 5.23 -8.13 -14.37
CA PHE A 418 5.97 -7.20 -13.51
C PHE A 418 7.38 -7.66 -13.12
N VAL A 419 7.72 -8.95 -13.32
CA VAL A 419 9.06 -9.47 -13.02
C VAL A 419 10.06 -9.15 -14.13
N GLN A 420 9.63 -9.30 -15.40
CA GLN A 420 10.53 -9.22 -16.54
C GLN A 420 11.26 -7.88 -16.65
N ALA A 421 12.48 -7.94 -17.17
CA ALA A 421 13.30 -6.79 -17.51
C ALA A 421 12.50 -5.84 -18.43
N ASN A 422 12.55 -4.55 -18.11
CA ASN A 422 11.79 -3.49 -18.78
C ASN A 422 10.26 -3.51 -18.50
N ALA A 423 9.78 -4.25 -17.50
CA ALA A 423 8.41 -4.09 -17.02
C ALA A 423 8.12 -2.66 -16.50
N ALA A 424 9.15 -1.93 -16.07
CA ALA A 424 9.08 -0.50 -15.72
C ALA A 424 10.27 0.26 -16.32
N PRO A 425 10.24 0.62 -17.63
CA PRO A 425 11.40 1.19 -18.33
C PRO A 425 11.95 2.49 -17.75
N ALA A 426 11.13 3.23 -16.98
CA ALA A 426 11.52 4.48 -16.34
C ALA A 426 12.29 4.28 -15.02
N LYS A 427 12.26 3.08 -14.44
CA LYS A 427 12.96 2.74 -13.20
C LYS A 427 14.39 2.25 -13.49
N PRO A 428 15.30 2.28 -12.51
CA PRO A 428 16.63 1.71 -12.65
C PRO A 428 16.60 0.27 -13.18
N ASN A 429 17.49 -0.01 -14.13
CA ASN A 429 17.60 -1.29 -14.85
C ASN A 429 16.33 -1.71 -15.62
N GLY A 430 15.35 -0.81 -15.79
CA GLY A 430 14.03 -1.16 -16.36
C GLY A 430 13.21 -2.10 -15.47
N SER A 431 13.66 -2.38 -14.24
CA SER A 431 12.99 -3.30 -13.32
C SER A 431 11.81 -2.64 -12.63
N ALA A 432 10.70 -3.37 -12.47
CA ALA A 432 9.54 -2.88 -11.72
C ALA A 432 9.73 -2.91 -10.20
N LEU A 433 10.84 -3.48 -9.69
CA LEU A 433 11.14 -3.56 -8.26
C LEU A 433 11.02 -2.17 -7.61
N ASN A 434 10.14 -2.04 -6.63
CA ASN A 434 10.11 -0.88 -5.74
C ASN A 434 11.20 -1.05 -4.68
N GLN A 435 11.21 -2.21 -4.01
CA GLN A 435 12.19 -2.55 -2.99
C GLN A 435 12.40 -4.07 -2.86
N LEU A 436 13.59 -4.45 -2.41
CA LEU A 436 13.84 -5.73 -1.78
C LEU A 436 13.86 -5.52 -0.26
N ARG A 437 13.11 -6.34 0.48
CA ARG A 437 13.14 -6.33 1.95
C ARG A 437 13.67 -7.63 2.51
N THR A 438 14.40 -7.52 3.60
CA THR A 438 14.78 -8.65 4.45
C THR A 438 14.13 -8.52 5.81
N ASN A 439 13.84 -9.65 6.44
CA ASN A 439 13.33 -9.72 7.80
C ASN A 439 14.01 -10.91 8.48
N GLU A 440 14.88 -10.64 9.44
CA GLU A 440 15.74 -11.66 10.04
C GLU A 440 15.96 -11.46 11.54
N ASN A 441 15.93 -12.55 12.29
CA ASN A 441 16.34 -12.58 13.70
C ASN A 441 17.37 -13.69 13.94
N PHE A 442 18.09 -14.07 12.89
CA PHE A 442 18.99 -15.23 12.88
C PHE A 442 20.44 -14.84 12.71
N LEU A 443 20.72 -13.79 11.95
CA LEU A 443 22.08 -13.35 11.73
C LEU A 443 22.63 -12.87 13.07
N ASN A 444 21.97 -11.91 13.70
CA ASN A 444 22.28 -11.49 15.07
C ASN A 444 21.06 -10.77 15.69
N ASN A 445 21.05 -10.59 17.01
CA ASN A 445 20.05 -9.78 17.70
C ASN A 445 20.37 -8.27 17.57
N PRO A 446 19.36 -7.38 17.69
CA PRO A 446 17.94 -7.69 17.71
C PRO A 446 17.42 -8.13 16.33
N TRP A 447 16.21 -8.65 16.29
CA TRP A 447 15.45 -8.83 15.05
C TRP A 447 15.42 -7.52 14.26
N GLU A 448 15.76 -7.60 12.98
CA GLU A 448 15.83 -6.46 12.09
C GLU A 448 15.17 -6.70 10.74
N LEU A 449 14.47 -5.68 10.24
CA LEU A 449 14.05 -5.57 8.86
C LEU A 449 14.89 -4.52 8.13
N ARG A 450 15.39 -4.85 6.94
CA ARG A 450 16.13 -3.91 6.08
C ARG A 450 15.47 -3.77 4.73
N GLU A 451 15.67 -2.61 4.11
CA GLU A 451 15.16 -2.29 2.78
C GLU A 451 16.33 -1.98 1.84
N PHE A 452 16.22 -2.44 0.60
CA PHE A 452 17.19 -2.21 -0.46
C PHE A 452 16.46 -1.77 -1.73
N VAL A 453 17.08 -0.88 -2.50
CA VAL A 453 16.56 -0.41 -3.80
C VAL A 453 17.67 -0.46 -4.83
N ILE A 454 17.31 -0.58 -6.12
CA ILE A 454 18.31 -0.50 -7.20
C ILE A 454 18.77 0.96 -7.32
N ALA A 455 20.08 1.18 -7.27
CA ALA A 455 20.65 2.52 -7.43
C ALA A 455 20.53 2.98 -8.89
N GLY A 456 19.78 4.06 -9.12
CA GLY A 456 19.64 4.66 -10.45
C GLY A 456 20.84 5.51 -10.92
N ALA A 457 21.74 5.87 -10.01
CA ALA A 457 22.92 6.68 -10.29
C ALA A 457 23.97 6.51 -9.18
N GLY A 458 25.19 6.99 -9.43
CA GLY A 458 26.31 6.94 -8.49
C GLY A 458 27.26 5.78 -8.75
N TRP A 459 28.24 5.59 -7.87
CA TRP A 459 29.28 4.57 -8.03
C TRP A 459 28.75 3.13 -7.97
N ASN A 460 27.59 2.93 -7.33
CA ASN A 460 26.89 1.66 -7.22
C ASN A 460 25.67 1.58 -8.15
N GLN A 461 25.62 2.41 -9.20
CA GLN A 461 24.55 2.36 -10.20
C GLN A 461 24.34 0.91 -10.68
N HIS A 462 23.08 0.54 -10.87
CA HIS A 462 22.62 -0.80 -11.27
C HIS A 462 22.64 -1.87 -10.18
N PHE A 463 23.21 -1.61 -9.00
CA PHE A 463 23.22 -2.57 -7.88
C PHE A 463 22.17 -2.24 -6.81
N LEU A 464 21.78 -3.23 -6.02
CA LEU A 464 21.02 -3.00 -4.80
C LEU A 464 21.88 -2.22 -3.79
N LYS A 465 21.28 -1.20 -3.20
CA LYS A 465 21.85 -0.42 -2.10
C LYS A 465 20.87 -0.38 -0.92
N PRO A 466 21.37 -0.27 0.32
CA PRO A 466 20.52 -0.02 1.48
C PRO A 466 19.67 1.25 1.29
N ASN A 467 18.44 1.22 1.77
CA ASN A 467 17.50 2.33 1.75
C ASN A 467 16.85 2.51 3.12
N ALA A 468 16.39 3.73 3.42
CA ALA A 468 15.66 3.98 4.65
C ALA A 468 14.34 3.21 4.63
N VAL A 469 14.03 2.47 5.69
CA VAL A 469 12.85 1.59 5.75
C VAL A 469 11.58 2.44 5.69
N ALA A 470 10.76 2.20 4.67
CA ALA A 470 9.52 2.94 4.48
C ALA A 470 8.68 2.99 5.76
N LEU A 471 8.10 4.16 6.01
CA LEU A 471 7.17 4.43 7.11
C LEU A 471 7.64 4.10 8.53
N THR A 472 8.93 3.85 8.75
CA THR A 472 9.42 3.47 10.07
C THR A 472 10.50 4.43 10.53
N PRO A 473 10.28 5.20 11.62
CA PRO A 473 11.34 5.99 12.21
C PRO A 473 12.44 5.09 12.76
N ASP A 474 13.61 5.67 13.00
CA ASP A 474 14.63 4.98 13.75
C ASP A 474 14.13 4.63 15.16
N THR A 475 14.42 3.41 15.62
CA THR A 475 13.89 2.89 16.89
C THR A 475 14.37 3.70 18.10
N SER A 476 15.52 4.39 17.98
CA SER A 476 16.04 5.29 19.03
C SER A 476 15.13 6.50 19.30
N LEU A 477 14.23 6.84 18.38
CA LEU A 477 13.26 7.92 18.54
C LEU A 477 12.05 7.51 19.39
N ASN A 478 11.90 6.22 19.72
CA ASN A 478 10.82 5.76 20.57
C ASN A 478 10.95 6.37 21.98
N ASN A 479 9.83 6.83 22.54
CA ASN A 479 9.76 7.51 23.84
C ASN A 479 10.59 8.80 23.94
N THR A 480 10.73 9.53 22.83
CA THR A 480 11.44 10.83 22.80
C THR A 480 10.49 12.02 22.58
N PRO A 481 10.86 13.24 23.01
CA PRO A 481 10.11 14.46 22.69
C PRO A 481 9.97 14.73 21.19
N ILE A 482 10.88 14.21 20.35
CA ILE A 482 10.82 14.33 18.89
C ILE A 482 9.63 13.53 18.35
N LEU A 483 9.41 12.31 18.85
CA LEU A 483 8.24 11.54 18.45
C LEU A 483 6.94 12.19 18.94
N ASN A 484 6.96 12.80 20.14
CA ASN A 484 5.82 13.57 20.64
C ASN A 484 5.49 14.76 19.72
N SER A 485 6.51 15.54 19.31
CA SER A 485 6.28 16.67 18.41
C SER A 485 5.84 16.23 17.01
N TYR A 486 6.28 15.06 16.56
CA TYR A 486 5.78 14.45 15.33
C TYR A 486 4.28 14.12 15.43
N PHE A 487 3.83 13.47 16.50
CA PHE A 487 2.38 13.23 16.69
C PHE A 487 1.58 14.52 16.76
N ALA A 488 2.10 15.55 17.43
CA ALA A 488 1.45 16.85 17.50
C ALA A 488 1.43 17.63 16.17
N SER A 489 2.29 17.26 15.21
CA SER A 489 2.39 17.96 13.93
C SER A 489 1.26 17.66 12.95
N GLY A 490 0.59 16.51 13.11
CA GLY A 490 -0.43 16.03 12.17
C GLY A 490 0.11 15.63 10.80
N ILE A 491 1.43 15.50 10.64
CA ILE A 491 2.06 15.05 9.39
C ILE A 491 1.68 13.58 9.14
N GLY A 492 1.04 13.31 7.99
CA GLY A 492 0.77 11.95 7.50
C GLY A 492 2.05 11.26 7.00
N GLY A 493 2.14 9.94 7.22
CA GLY A 493 3.32 9.12 6.92
C GLY A 493 4.61 9.54 7.66
N VAL A 494 5.69 8.76 7.52
CA VAL A 494 6.97 9.02 8.23
C VAL A 494 8.00 9.64 7.29
N PRO A 495 8.33 10.93 7.42
CA PRO A 495 9.28 11.60 6.52
C PRO A 495 10.73 11.11 6.73
N LEU A 496 11.60 11.34 5.74
CA LEU A 496 13.03 11.10 5.89
C LEU A 496 13.66 11.98 6.98
N ARG A 497 13.16 13.21 7.13
CA ARG A 497 13.71 14.23 8.02
C ARG A 497 12.62 14.87 8.86
N PHE A 498 12.86 15.00 10.17
CA PHE A 498 11.98 15.64 11.14
C PHE A 498 12.74 15.83 12.47
N PRO A 499 12.58 16.97 13.20
CA PRO A 499 11.67 18.09 12.93
C PRO A 499 12.19 19.08 11.87
N THR A 500 13.48 19.09 11.58
CA THR A 500 14.06 19.93 10.53
C THR A 500 14.59 19.09 9.37
N ILE A 501 14.96 19.73 8.26
CA ILE A 501 15.55 19.06 7.09
C ILE A 501 16.93 18.44 7.39
N ALA A 502 17.59 18.86 8.48
CA ALA A 502 18.88 18.32 8.89
C ALA A 502 18.75 17.08 9.80
N ASP A 503 17.59 16.89 10.43
CA ASP A 503 17.39 15.87 11.45
C ASP A 503 16.93 14.55 10.82
N PRO A 504 17.68 13.44 10.95
CA PRO A 504 17.24 12.14 10.47
C PRO A 504 16.02 11.63 11.27
N PHE A 505 15.01 11.12 10.56
CA PHE A 505 13.81 10.57 11.19
C PHE A 505 13.56 9.12 10.78
N ARG A 506 13.29 8.86 9.50
CA ARG A 506 13.14 7.48 8.97
C ARG A 506 14.41 6.65 9.22
N GLY A 507 14.24 5.45 9.77
CA GLY A 507 15.34 4.57 10.14
C GLY A 507 16.03 3.93 8.95
N GLY A 508 17.32 3.62 9.10
CA GLY A 508 18.07 2.80 8.13
C GLY A 508 17.71 1.32 8.18
N ALA A 509 17.17 0.88 9.32
CA ALA A 509 16.62 -0.44 9.56
C ALA A 509 15.43 -0.32 10.52
N SER A 510 14.56 -1.32 10.54
CA SER A 510 13.48 -1.43 11.51
C SER A 510 13.80 -2.54 12.50
N THR A 511 14.23 -2.16 13.70
CA THR A 511 14.52 -3.12 14.77
C THR A 511 13.27 -3.42 15.58
N VAL A 512 13.11 -4.68 16.00
CA VAL A 512 12.06 -5.11 16.93
C VAL A 512 12.74 -5.58 18.22
N PRO A 513 12.87 -4.71 19.23
CA PRO A 513 13.60 -5.04 20.46
C PRO A 513 12.95 -6.17 21.28
N SER A 514 11.63 -6.34 21.17
CA SER A 514 10.87 -7.41 21.84
C SER A 514 9.54 -7.64 21.12
N SER A 515 8.94 -8.81 21.31
CA SER A 515 7.61 -9.13 20.77
C SER A 515 6.50 -8.22 21.32
N GLY A 516 6.72 -7.56 22.47
CA GLY A 516 5.79 -6.59 23.05
C GLY A 516 6.12 -5.13 22.69
N PHE A 517 6.96 -4.88 21.69
CA PHE A 517 7.30 -3.52 21.28
C PHE A 517 6.07 -2.77 20.75
N PHE A 518 5.96 -1.50 21.11
CA PHE A 518 5.03 -0.53 20.54
C PHE A 518 5.66 0.86 20.63
N TRP A 519 5.20 1.79 19.80
CA TRP A 519 5.66 3.18 19.86
C TRP A 519 5.03 3.91 21.03
N LYS A 520 5.76 4.77 21.71
CA LYS A 520 5.25 5.63 22.78
C LYS A 520 5.98 6.97 22.77
N ALA A 521 5.37 8.01 23.31
CA ALA A 521 5.98 9.34 23.40
C ALA A 521 5.77 9.94 24.80
N PRO A 522 6.75 10.72 25.31
CA PRO A 522 6.68 11.30 26.65
C PRO A 522 5.69 12.48 26.68
N GLY A 523 4.97 12.63 27.79
CA GLY A 523 4.09 13.78 28.02
C GLY A 523 2.70 13.68 27.36
N ILE A 524 2.36 12.51 26.82
CA ILE A 524 1.06 12.17 26.26
C ILE A 524 0.22 11.52 27.39
N PRO A 525 -0.75 12.22 28.01
CA PRO A 525 -1.49 11.75 29.18
C PRO A 525 -2.45 10.56 28.94
N SER A 526 -1.98 9.35 28.63
CA SER A 526 -2.74 8.07 28.63
C SER A 526 -4.27 8.16 28.36
N THR A 527 -4.69 8.96 27.38
CA THR A 527 -6.11 9.12 27.00
C THR A 527 -6.47 8.12 25.91
N LEU A 528 -7.77 7.95 25.66
CA LEU A 528 -8.23 7.09 24.57
C LEU A 528 -7.76 7.59 23.20
N ALA A 529 -7.85 8.89 22.93
CA ALA A 529 -7.41 9.48 21.66
C ALA A 529 -5.92 9.22 21.38
N GLU A 530 -5.10 9.21 22.43
CA GLU A 530 -3.66 8.97 22.31
C GLU A 530 -3.33 7.50 22.10
N ALA A 531 -4.08 6.60 22.74
CA ALA A 531 -4.00 5.16 22.46
C ALA A 531 -4.33 4.88 20.98
N GLU A 532 -5.35 5.56 20.42
CA GLU A 532 -5.67 5.48 19.00
C GLU A 532 -4.56 6.05 18.10
N THR A 533 -4.02 7.25 18.39
CA THR A 533 -2.92 7.82 17.60
C THR A 533 -1.69 6.91 17.59
N ARG A 534 -1.32 6.38 18.75
CA ARG A 534 -0.20 5.45 18.94
C ARG A 534 -0.39 4.14 18.17
N GLN A 535 -1.58 3.56 18.27
CA GLN A 535 -1.90 2.31 17.59
C GLN A 535 -1.93 2.50 16.08
N LYS A 536 -2.61 3.55 15.58
CA LYS A 536 -2.58 3.91 14.16
C LYS A 536 -1.15 4.05 13.65
N PHE A 537 -0.33 4.83 14.34
CA PHE A 537 1.08 4.98 13.98
C PHE A 537 1.83 3.65 13.97
N SER A 538 1.62 2.79 14.97
CA SER A 538 2.30 1.50 15.05
C SER A 538 1.89 0.53 13.94
N LEU A 539 0.63 0.56 13.49
CA LEU A 539 0.18 -0.24 12.35
C LEU A 539 0.81 0.21 11.03
N GLU A 540 1.31 1.45 10.97
CA GLU A 540 1.99 2.00 9.80
C GLU A 540 3.49 1.69 9.76
N THR A 541 4.10 1.38 10.91
CA THR A 541 5.53 1.02 10.96
C THR A 541 5.74 -0.48 10.95
N CYS A 542 6.85 -0.93 10.35
CA CYS A 542 7.22 -2.34 10.32
C CYS A 542 7.27 -2.94 11.73
N ASN A 543 8.12 -2.40 12.60
CA ASN A 543 8.32 -2.91 13.96
C ASN A 543 7.10 -2.80 14.89
N GLY A 544 6.22 -1.82 14.72
CA GLY A 544 4.98 -1.70 15.50
C GLY A 544 3.96 -2.77 15.08
N CYS A 545 3.75 -2.93 13.78
CA CYS A 545 2.84 -3.93 13.22
C CYS A 545 3.35 -5.35 13.44
N HIS A 546 4.67 -5.55 13.53
CA HIS A 546 5.30 -6.84 13.76
C HIS A 546 5.54 -7.18 15.24
N ALA A 547 4.90 -6.47 16.18
CA ALA A 547 5.07 -6.66 17.61
C ALA A 547 3.77 -6.49 18.42
N GLY A 548 3.78 -5.69 19.49
CA GLY A 548 2.79 -5.69 20.55
C GLY A 548 1.38 -5.25 20.11
N GLU A 549 1.27 -4.40 19.10
CA GLU A 549 -0.03 -3.85 18.65
C GLU A 549 -0.86 -4.84 17.83
N THR A 550 -0.24 -5.89 17.29
CA THR A 550 -0.91 -6.95 16.53
C THR A 550 -0.71 -8.34 17.11
N GLY A 551 0.05 -8.45 18.22
CA GLY A 551 0.46 -9.72 18.80
C GLY A 551 1.29 -10.59 17.85
N THR A 552 1.86 -10.01 16.79
CA THR A 552 2.65 -10.76 15.81
C THR A 552 4.04 -11.07 16.38
N SER A 553 4.43 -12.34 16.32
CA SER A 553 5.79 -12.77 16.67
C SER A 553 6.57 -13.07 15.39
N PHE A 554 7.59 -12.25 15.10
CA PHE A 554 8.51 -12.39 13.98
C PHE A 554 7.93 -12.11 12.58
N THR A 555 7.10 -12.96 12.00
CA THR A 555 6.69 -12.80 10.60
C THR A 555 5.20 -13.06 10.40
N HIS A 556 4.61 -12.33 9.44
CA HIS A 556 3.25 -12.57 8.98
C HIS A 556 3.13 -13.83 8.12
N ILE A 557 4.21 -14.19 7.42
CA ILE A 557 4.39 -15.46 6.70
C ILE A 557 5.60 -16.16 7.31
N LYS A 558 5.38 -17.26 8.04
CA LYS A 558 6.40 -17.90 8.87
C LYS A 558 7.34 -18.77 8.03
N PRO A 559 8.67 -18.56 8.07
CA PRO A 559 9.62 -19.33 7.27
C PRO A 559 9.70 -20.81 7.65
N GLY A 560 9.51 -21.13 8.94
CA GLY A 560 9.52 -22.51 9.43
C GLY A 560 8.15 -23.18 9.35
N HIS A 561 8.08 -24.30 8.63
CA HIS A 561 7.01 -25.28 8.76
C HIS A 561 7.64 -26.65 9.12
N PRO A 562 7.08 -27.43 10.06
CA PRO A 562 7.62 -28.75 10.43
C PRO A 562 7.58 -29.81 9.31
N HIS A 563 6.90 -29.52 8.19
CA HIS A 563 6.73 -30.39 7.03
C HIS A 563 6.84 -29.57 5.75
N GLU A 564 7.70 -29.97 4.81
CA GLU A 564 7.90 -29.27 3.54
C GLU A 564 6.67 -29.32 2.63
N ASP A 565 5.79 -30.31 2.79
CA ASP A 565 4.58 -30.52 1.97
C ASP A 565 3.39 -29.63 2.36
N LEU A 566 3.56 -28.69 3.30
CA LEU A 566 2.48 -27.85 3.80
C LEU A 566 2.74 -26.35 3.55
N PRO A 567 1.68 -25.55 3.29
CA PRO A 567 1.80 -24.11 3.11
C PRO A 567 2.47 -23.40 4.32
N ALA A 568 3.21 -22.33 4.07
CA ALA A 568 3.88 -21.54 5.12
C ALA A 568 2.88 -20.90 6.09
N ASN A 569 2.94 -21.18 7.39
CA ASN A 569 1.96 -20.68 8.38
C ASN A 569 1.86 -19.14 8.42
N LEU A 570 0.67 -18.63 8.75
CA LEU A 570 0.40 -17.20 8.86
C LEU A 570 0.34 -16.73 10.32
N SER A 571 0.49 -15.42 10.55
CA SER A 571 0.19 -14.84 11.86
C SER A 571 -1.32 -14.66 12.06
N GLY A 572 -1.77 -14.54 13.32
CA GLY A 572 -3.17 -14.27 13.64
C GLY A 572 -3.66 -12.96 13.03
N PHE A 573 -2.81 -11.93 12.96
CA PHE A 573 -3.12 -10.67 12.27
C PHE A 573 -3.61 -10.86 10.82
N MET A 574 -3.01 -11.80 10.09
CA MET A 574 -3.40 -12.10 8.71
C MET A 574 -4.73 -12.84 8.62
N THR A 575 -5.06 -13.66 9.62
CA THR A 575 -6.11 -14.70 9.53
C THR A 575 -7.29 -14.51 10.47
N GLY A 576 -7.24 -13.54 11.38
CA GLY A 576 -8.21 -13.35 12.45
C GLY A 576 -7.56 -13.48 13.83
N ILE A 577 -7.52 -12.37 14.60
CA ILE A 577 -7.07 -12.38 15.99
C ILE A 577 -7.68 -11.21 16.78
N ASP A 578 -7.96 -11.46 18.06
CA ASP A 578 -8.20 -10.43 19.06
C ASP A 578 -6.92 -10.12 19.82
N VAL A 579 -6.51 -8.86 19.83
CA VAL A 579 -5.31 -8.38 20.50
C VAL A 579 -5.69 -7.35 21.55
N THR A 580 -5.27 -7.58 22.79
CA THR A 580 -5.37 -6.57 23.84
C THR A 580 -4.38 -5.46 23.54
N ASP A 581 -4.86 -4.21 23.50
CA ASP A 581 -4.01 -3.03 23.34
C ASP A 581 -2.87 -3.04 24.38
N PRO A 582 -1.61 -2.83 23.98
CA PRO A 582 -0.46 -2.97 24.88
C PRO A 582 -0.32 -1.83 25.90
N ALA A 583 -1.03 -0.71 25.71
CA ALA A 583 -0.99 0.43 26.62
C ALA A 583 -2.33 1.20 26.64
N PRO A 584 -3.43 0.58 27.14
CA PRO A 584 -4.71 1.25 27.22
C PRO A 584 -4.69 2.31 28.35
N PRO A 585 -5.63 3.27 28.33
CA PRO A 585 -5.83 4.18 29.45
C PRO A 585 -6.06 3.44 30.78
N PRO A 586 -5.65 4.00 31.93
CA PRO A 586 -5.88 3.39 33.24
C PRO A 586 -7.36 3.04 33.47
N GLY A 587 -7.64 1.79 33.85
CA GLY A 587 -8.99 1.31 34.11
C GLY A 587 -9.81 0.93 32.86
N ILE A 588 -9.24 1.03 31.65
CA ILE A 588 -9.87 0.63 30.40
C ILE A 588 -9.17 -0.60 29.83
N THR A 589 -9.93 -1.53 29.27
CA THR A 589 -9.40 -2.61 28.42
C THR A 589 -9.88 -2.36 27.00
N ILE A 590 -8.94 -2.31 26.05
CA ILE A 590 -9.24 -2.19 24.62
C ILE A 590 -8.84 -3.50 23.95
N ILE A 591 -9.77 -4.12 23.25
CA ILE A 591 -9.54 -5.31 22.43
C ILE A 591 -9.71 -4.90 20.97
N ARG A 592 -8.72 -5.23 20.15
CA ARG A 592 -8.65 -4.89 18.73
C ARG A 592 -8.71 -6.16 17.91
N HIS A 593 -9.64 -6.20 16.95
CA HIS A 593 -9.78 -7.33 16.04
C HIS A 593 -9.07 -7.06 14.71
N PHE A 594 -8.27 -8.01 14.25
CA PHE A 594 -7.54 -7.91 12.98
C PHE A 594 -7.84 -9.13 12.10
N ASN A 595 -8.04 -8.89 10.80
CA ASN A 595 -8.10 -9.92 9.78
C ASN A 595 -7.69 -9.32 8.43
N ASP A 596 -6.39 -9.26 8.17
CA ASP A 596 -5.90 -8.54 6.98
C ASP A 596 -6.23 -9.24 5.66
N LEU A 597 -6.35 -10.57 5.63
CA LEU A 597 -6.80 -11.28 4.42
C LEU A 597 -8.27 -11.03 4.12
N GLU A 598 -9.15 -10.94 5.13
CA GLU A 598 -10.54 -10.53 4.94
C GLU A 598 -10.62 -9.09 4.41
N ARG A 599 -9.82 -8.17 4.97
CA ARG A 599 -9.73 -6.79 4.48
C ARG A 599 -9.33 -6.74 3.01
N ARG A 600 -8.27 -7.47 2.63
CA ARG A 600 -7.74 -7.50 1.27
C ARG A 600 -8.69 -8.20 0.29
N SER A 601 -9.44 -9.20 0.74
CA SER A 601 -10.46 -9.89 -0.05
C SER A 601 -11.65 -8.97 -0.33
N SER A 602 -12.14 -8.25 0.69
CA SER A 602 -13.16 -7.22 0.53
C SER A 602 -12.69 -6.12 -0.42
N ASP A 603 -11.45 -5.67 -0.29
CA ASP A 603 -10.87 -4.62 -1.13
C ASP A 603 -10.71 -5.07 -2.61
N LEU A 604 -10.30 -6.32 -2.87
CA LEU A 604 -10.21 -6.88 -4.23
C LEU A 604 -11.59 -7.05 -4.87
N ASP A 605 -12.55 -7.63 -4.15
CA ASP A 605 -13.93 -7.75 -4.66
C ASP A 605 -14.54 -6.37 -4.93
N GLY A 606 -14.31 -5.43 -4.02
CA GLY A 606 -14.73 -4.04 -4.13
C GLY A 606 -14.13 -3.34 -5.35
N LEU A 607 -12.83 -3.52 -5.61
CA LEU A 607 -12.15 -3.00 -6.80
C LEU A 607 -12.81 -3.50 -8.10
N VAL A 608 -13.01 -4.82 -8.20
CA VAL A 608 -13.48 -5.46 -9.43
C VAL A 608 -14.93 -5.07 -9.73
N ASN A 609 -15.78 -5.06 -8.70
CA ASN A 609 -17.22 -4.94 -8.88
C ASN A 609 -17.77 -3.51 -8.71
N SER A 610 -16.97 -2.54 -8.27
CA SER A 610 -17.42 -1.15 -8.10
C SER A 610 -17.15 -0.30 -9.35
N SER A 611 -17.92 0.79 -9.52
CA SER A 611 -17.61 1.80 -10.54
C SER A 611 -16.32 2.54 -10.17
N CYS A 612 -15.61 3.09 -11.16
CA CYS A 612 -14.42 3.91 -10.91
C CYS A 612 -14.71 5.14 -10.06
N LEU A 613 -15.94 5.65 -10.13
CA LEU A 613 -16.41 6.74 -9.29
C LEU A 613 -16.54 6.31 -7.82
N ALA A 614 -17.02 5.11 -7.52
CA ALA A 614 -17.10 4.61 -6.15
C ALA A 614 -15.71 4.43 -5.51
N LEU A 615 -14.68 4.16 -6.31
CA LEU A 615 -13.30 4.01 -5.84
C LEU A 615 -12.66 5.33 -5.36
N LEU A 616 -13.29 6.49 -5.63
CA LEU A 616 -12.88 7.77 -5.05
C LEU A 616 -12.97 7.78 -3.52
N ALA A 617 -14.01 7.16 -2.98
CA ALA A 617 -14.27 7.04 -1.55
C ALA A 617 -13.42 5.94 -0.89
N LYS A 618 -12.47 5.35 -1.63
CA LYS A 618 -11.50 4.44 -1.03
C LYS A 618 -10.45 5.29 -0.29
N PRO A 619 -10.31 5.16 1.04
CA PRO A 619 -9.17 5.73 1.74
C PRO A 619 -7.87 5.11 1.21
N ALA A 620 -6.81 5.90 1.10
CA ALA A 620 -5.50 5.35 0.81
C ALA A 620 -5.08 4.46 1.99
N LEU A 621 -4.46 3.32 1.69
CA LEU A 621 -3.66 2.65 2.70
C LEU A 621 -2.35 3.42 2.74
N GLU A 622 -2.16 4.21 3.81
CA GLU A 622 -0.89 4.90 4.02
C GLU A 622 0.25 3.87 4.21
N ALA A 623 -0.04 2.64 4.69
CA ALA A 623 0.91 1.58 4.93
C ALA A 623 1.05 0.56 3.79
N PRO A 624 2.20 0.49 3.09
CA PRO A 624 2.47 -0.53 2.10
C PRO A 624 2.70 -1.92 2.70
N HIS A 625 2.90 -2.10 4.01
CA HIS A 625 3.53 -3.32 4.52
C HIS A 625 2.61 -4.52 4.73
#